data_AF-A0A535JAV4-F1
#
_entry.id   AF-A0A535JAV4-F1
#
_cell.length_a   1.000
_cell.length_b   1.000
_cell.length_c   1.000
_cell.angle_alpha   90.00
_cell.angle_beta   90.00
_cell.angle_gamma   90.00
#
_symmetry.space_group_name_H-M   'P 1'
#
loop_
_entity.id
_entity.type
_entity.pdbx_description
1 polymer ?
#
loop_
_entity_poly.entity_id
_entity_poly.type
_entity_poly.pdbx_seq_one_letter_code
_entity_poly.pdbx_strand_id
1 'polypeptide(L)' 'MRIVVKDPGEFEQALRDFRRKVQEQGLVREMRRRSHYVPPSEARKIKSLRARRRRTR' A
#
# COMPACT_ATOMS: atom_id res chain seq x y z
N MET A 1 5.31 -8.82 -8.37
CA MET A 1 6.12 -7.66 -8.80
C MET A 1 7.55 -8.14 -8.98
N ARG A 2 8.18 -7.93 -10.15
CA ARG A 2 9.56 -8.35 -10.43
C ARG A 2 10.40 -7.13 -10.80
N ILE A 3 11.53 -6.94 -10.13
CA ILE A 3 12.56 -5.95 -10.46
C ILE A 3 13.86 -6.72 -10.60
N VAL A 4 14.55 -6.52 -11.72
CA VAL A 4 15.83 -7.15 -12.01
C VAL A 4 16.87 -6.04 -12.00
N VAL A 5 17.89 -6.19 -11.15
CA VAL A 5 19.04 -5.29 -11.10
C VAL A 5 20.08 -5.85 -12.05
N LYS A 6 20.53 -5.03 -13.01
CA LYS A 6 21.52 -5.47 -14.01
C LYS A 6 22.94 -5.24 -13.50
N ASP A 7 23.20 -4.07 -12.93
CA ASP A 7 24.52 -3.68 -12.44
C ASP A 7 24.52 -3.30 -10.94
N PRO A 8 25.61 -3.56 -10.21
CA PRO A 8 25.70 -3.24 -8.77
C PRO A 8 25.51 -1.74 -8.46
N GLY A 9 25.92 -0.86 -9.37
CA GLY A 9 25.77 0.59 -9.23
C GLY A 9 24.31 1.08 -9.33
N GLU A 10 23.41 0.26 -9.86
CA GLU A 10 21.98 0.61 -10.02
C GLU A 10 21.11 0.10 -8.86
N PHE A 11 21.71 -0.55 -7.85
CA PHE A 11 20.97 -1.16 -6.74
C PHE A 11 20.09 -0.16 -5.98
N GLU A 12 20.62 1.03 -5.68
CA GLU A 12 19.86 2.05 -4.96
C GLU A 12 18.64 2.54 -5.75
N GLN A 13 18.79 2.70 -7.07
CA GLN A 13 17.70 3.10 -7.95
C GLN A 13 16.64 2.01 -8.03
N ALA A 14 17.05 0.75 -8.20
CA ALA A 14 16.15 -0.39 -8.19
C ALA A 14 15.41 -0.53 -6.84
N LEU A 15 16.05 -0.21 -5.72
CA LEU A 15 15.43 -0.21 -4.40
C LEU A 15 14.38 0.91 -4.25
N ARG A 16 14.66 2.10 -4.81
CA ARG A 16 13.68 3.20 -4.85
C ARG A 16 12.46 2.81 -5.68
N ASP A 17 12.67 2.20 -6.84
CA ASP A 17 11.59 1.74 -7.71
C ASP A 17 10.80 0.59 -7.09
N PHE A 18 11.47 -0.30 -6.35
CA PHE A 18 10.82 -1.33 -5.55
C PHE A 18 9.88 -0.71 -4.51
N ARG A 19 10.38 0.22 -3.71
CA ARG A 19 9.58 0.89 -2.67
C ARG A 19 8.38 1.61 -3.29
N ARG A 20 8.58 2.30 -4.41
CA ARG A 20 7.51 3.00 -5.13
C ARG A 20 6.43 2.02 -5.60
N LYS A 21 6.80 0.94 -6.29
CA LYS A 21 5.84 -0.06 -6.77
C LYS A 21 5.13 -0.78 -5.62
N VAL A 22 5.80 -1.07 -4.51
CA VAL A 22 5.16 -1.63 -3.29
C VAL A 22 4.12 -0.68 -2.71
N GLN A 23 4.41 0.62 -2.70
CA GLN A 23 3.46 1.65 -2.26
C GLN A 23 2.29 1.82 -3.22
N GLU A 24 2.54 1.88 -4.53
CA GLU A 24 1.52 1.98 -5.58
C GLU A 24 0.55 0.81 -5.55
N GLN A 25 1.07 -0.42 -5.39
CA GLN A 25 0.25 -1.63 -5.22
C GLN A 25 -0.51 -1.64 -3.90
N GLY A 26 -0.18 -0.76 -2.96
CA GLY A 26 -0.84 -0.68 -1.66
C GLY A 26 -0.63 -1.92 -0.78
N LEU A 27 0.41 -2.73 -1.06
CA LEU A 27 0.63 -4.03 -0.44
C LEU A 27 0.68 -3.93 1.09
N VAL A 28 1.44 -2.96 1.61
CA VAL A 28 1.56 -2.74 3.06
C VAL A 28 0.21 -2.38 3.70
N ARG A 29 -0.61 -1.58 3.00
CA ARG A 29 -1.94 -1.20 3.47
C ARG A 29 -2.88 -2.39 3.49
N GLU A 30 -2.76 -3.27 2.51
CA GLU A 30 -3.54 -4.51 2.44
C GLU A 30 -3.14 -5.50 3.53
N MET A 31 -1.84 -5.72 3.74
CA MET A 31 -1.33 -6.57 4.83
C MET A 31 -1.88 -6.11 6.18
N ARG A 32 -1.86 -4.79 6.46
CA ARG A 32 -2.43 -4.22 7.69
C ARG A 32 -3.95 -4.37 7.77
N ARG A 33 -4.66 -4.33 6.65
CA ARG A 33 -6.13 -4.54 6.63
C ARG A 33 -6.50 -5.99 6.90
N ARG A 34 -5.67 -6.94 6.44
CA ARG A 34 -5.91 -8.38 6.54
C ARG A 34 -5.29 -9.01 7.79
N SER A 35 -4.62 -8.25 8.65
CA SER A 35 -3.96 -8.79 9.84
C SER A 35 -4.92 -9.36 10.89
N HIS A 36 -6.17 -8.93 10.86
CA HIS A 36 -7.25 -9.43 11.71
C HIS A 36 -8.57 -9.39 10.95
N TYR A 37 -9.51 -10.23 11.38
CA TYR A 37 -10.87 -10.17 10.87
C TYR A 37 -11.54 -8.87 11.30
N VAL A 38 -12.23 -8.24 10.36
CA VAL A 38 -13.06 -7.06 10.61
C VAL A 38 -14.45 -7.36 10.07
N PRO A 39 -15.51 -7.27 10.90
CA PRO A 39 -16.87 -7.48 10.44
C PRO A 39 -17.27 -6.56 9.27
N PRO A 40 -18.15 -7.00 8.36
CA PRO A 40 -18.56 -6.19 7.20
C PRO A 40 -19.19 -4.84 7.56
N SER A 41 -19.86 -4.73 8.71
CA SER A 41 -20.44 -3.49 9.23
C SER A 41 -19.35 -2.45 9.55
N GLU A 42 -18.33 -2.85 10.31
CA GLU A 42 -17.21 -1.99 10.68
C GLU A 42 -16.37 -1.59 9.47
N ALA A 43 -16.12 -2.52 8.55
CA ALA A 43 -15.41 -2.23 7.31
C ALA A 43 -16.13 -1.15 6.48
N ARG A 44 -17.47 -1.20 6.38
CA ARG A 44 -18.30 -0.18 5.73
C ARG A 44 -18.20 1.17 6.44
N LYS A 45 -18.27 1.20 7.78
CA LYS A 45 -18.11 2.41 8.60
C LYS A 45 -16.73 3.05 8.42
N ILE A 46 -15.66 2.26 8.46
CA ILE A 46 -14.28 2.76 8.23
C ILE A 46 -14.13 3.34 6.82
N LYS A 47 -14.73 2.69 5.80
CA LYS A 47 -14.70 3.19 4.41
C LYS A 47 -15.41 4.54 4.28
N SER A 48 -16.60 4.72 4.86
CA SER A 48 -17.35 5.97 4.78
C SER A 48 -16.64 7.12 5.53
N LEU A 49 -16.11 6.85 6.73
CA LEU A 49 -15.34 7.84 7.50
C LEU A 49 -14.08 8.29 6.75
N ARG A 50 -13.35 7.37 6.11
CA ARG A 50 -12.19 7.70 5.28
C ARG A 50 -12.56 8.56 4.08
N ALA A 51 -13.71 8.30 3.43
CA ALA A 51 -14.19 9.11 2.32
C ALA A 51 -14.57 10.54 2.77
N ARG A 52 -15.26 10.67 3.91
CA ARG A 52 -15.61 11.97 4.50
C ARG A 52 -14.35 12.79 4.83
N ARG A 53 -13.37 12.19 5.50
CA ARG A 53 -12.09 12.84 5.84
C ARG A 53 -11.29 13.30 4.62
N ARG A 54 -11.43 12.62 3.47
CA ARG A 54 -10.80 13.03 2.20
C ARG A 54 -11.51 14.19 1.51
N ARG A 55 -12.81 14.40 1.77
CA ARG A 55 -13.58 15.52 1.20
C ARG A 55 -13.39 16.81 2.00
N THR A 56 -13.11 16.69 3.29
CA THR A 56 -12.90 17.84 4.19
C THR A 56 -11.47 18.37 4.17
N ARG A 57 -10.58 17.75 3.39
CA ARG A 57 -9.16 18.06 3.30
C ARG A 57 -8.87 18.47 1.87
#